data_AF-A0A857VAB4-F1
#
_entry.id   AF-A0A857VAB4-F1
#
_cell.length_a   1.000
_cell.length_b   1.000
_cell.length_c   1.000
_cell.angle_alpha   90.00
_cell.angle_beta   90.00
_cell.angle_gamma   90.00
#
_symmetry.space_group_name_H-M   'P 1'
#
loop_
_entity.id
_entity.type
_entity.pdbx_description
1 polymer ?
#
loop_
_entity_poly.entity_id
_entity_poly.type
_entity_poly.pdbx_seq_one_letter_code
_entity_poly.pdbx_strand_id
1 'polypeptide(L)'
;MRETAPKFHQKDLRNERLFARIAEQSDRLLVNGGRVEVVEPIETPYDEFGIVDKKELFRRILGSVSTDFYWGGSYVGPHHIMWPRADYAGEGLGARRKIPMKFRSSQSLRVIIPRDLHDYLHKITEPPKQPGIDTMEQYYQEQQTVLHLYDIVRYHGLSDLSISEQNKEQYRLHRLHDELGRIKDGQVGLLPDRELLASMELNEVRQTLRRLARVQGLSNDPACQEAFFREG
;
A
#
# COMPACT_ATOMS: atom_id res chain seq x y z
N MET A 1 19.46 -43.52 -22.82
CA MET A 1 19.25 -42.37 -21.93
C MET A 1 18.03 -41.62 -22.43
N ARG A 2 16.95 -41.56 -21.66
CA ARG A 2 15.81 -40.69 -21.99
C ARG A 2 16.14 -39.30 -21.45
N GLU A 3 16.40 -38.35 -22.33
CA GLU A 3 16.47 -36.94 -21.95
C GLU A 3 15.11 -36.53 -21.39
N THR A 4 15.07 -36.25 -20.09
CA THR A 4 13.91 -35.63 -19.46
C THR A 4 13.85 -34.18 -19.90
N ALA A 5 12.86 -33.84 -20.73
CA ALA A 5 12.55 -32.45 -21.07
C ALA A 5 12.38 -31.62 -19.77
N PRO A 6 12.88 -30.37 -19.72
CA PRO A 6 12.75 -29.55 -18.52
C PRO A 6 11.27 -29.32 -18.18
N LYS A 7 10.87 -29.59 -16.93
CA LYS A 7 9.54 -29.25 -16.43
C LYS A 7 9.47 -27.73 -16.20
N PHE A 8 9.23 -26.96 -17.25
CA PHE A 8 8.93 -25.53 -17.12
C PHE A 8 7.65 -25.36 -16.29
N HIS A 9 7.75 -24.68 -15.15
CA HIS A 9 6.56 -24.36 -14.37
C HIS A 9 5.79 -23.26 -15.09
N GLN A 10 4.46 -23.35 -15.16
CA GLN A 10 3.60 -22.40 -15.87
C GLN A 10 3.82 -20.93 -15.44
N LYS A 11 4.26 -20.72 -14.19
CA LYS A 11 4.64 -19.42 -13.63
C LYS A 11 5.89 -18.83 -14.29
N ASP A 12 6.87 -19.67 -14.61
CA ASP A 12 8.14 -19.24 -15.20
C ASP A 12 7.90 -18.75 -16.64
N LEU A 13 7.10 -19.49 -17.42
CA LEU A 13 6.72 -19.10 -18.78
C LEU A 13 5.91 -17.79 -18.82
N ARG A 14 5.04 -17.54 -17.84
CA ARG A 14 4.32 -16.26 -17.75
C ARG A 14 5.30 -15.12 -17.49
N ASN A 15 6.18 -15.28 -16.50
CA ASN A 15 7.14 -14.25 -16.11
C ASN A 15 8.11 -13.95 -17.26
N GLU A 16 8.62 -14.97 -17.96
CA GLU A 16 9.45 -14.81 -19.15
C GLU A 16 8.74 -13.95 -20.22
N ARG A 17 7.48 -14.26 -20.54
CA ARG A 17 6.69 -13.48 -21.52
C ARG A 17 6.43 -12.04 -21.06
N LEU A 18 6.12 -11.86 -19.78
CA LEU A 18 5.89 -10.54 -19.20
C LEU A 18 7.14 -9.68 -19.33
N PHE A 19 8.28 -10.17 -18.86
CA PHE A 19 9.51 -9.39 -18.85
C PHE A 19 10.12 -9.20 -20.23
N ALA A 20 9.91 -10.12 -21.17
CA ALA A 20 10.24 -9.89 -22.58
C ALA A 20 9.46 -8.69 -23.14
N ARG A 21 8.15 -8.62 -22.93
CA ARG A 21 7.32 -7.48 -23.35
C ARG A 21 7.73 -6.16 -22.68
N ILE A 22 8.10 -6.20 -21.40
CA ILE A 22 8.54 -5.00 -20.68
C ILE A 22 9.91 -4.52 -21.20
N ALA A 23 10.84 -5.43 -21.48
CA ALA A 23 12.17 -5.08 -22.00
C ALA A 23 12.14 -4.39 -23.37
N GLU A 24 11.09 -4.60 -24.17
CA GLU A 24 10.86 -3.85 -25.41
C GLU A 24 10.45 -2.39 -25.17
N GLN A 25 10.05 -2.05 -23.94
CA GLN A 25 9.43 -0.77 -23.55
C GLN A 25 10.14 -0.11 -22.35
N SER A 26 11.28 -0.66 -21.93
CA SER A 26 12.04 -0.24 -20.75
C SER A 26 13.52 -0.49 -20.98
N ASP A 27 14.34 0.51 -20.67
CA ASP A 27 15.81 0.41 -20.68
C ASP A 27 16.37 -0.28 -19.42
N ARG A 28 15.49 -0.61 -18.45
CA ARG A 28 15.88 -1.19 -17.17
C ARG A 28 16.06 -2.71 -17.19
N LEU A 29 15.60 -3.38 -18.23
CA LEU A 29 15.65 -4.83 -18.36
C LEU A 29 16.48 -5.26 -19.58
N LEU A 30 17.35 -6.25 -19.38
CA LEU A 30 18.01 -6.98 -20.46
C LEU A 30 17.50 -8.42 -20.50
N VAL A 31 17.22 -8.90 -21.71
CA VAL A 31 16.75 -10.28 -21.93
C VAL A 31 17.80 -11.05 -22.72
N ASN A 32 18.51 -11.95 -22.04
CA ASN A 32 19.60 -12.74 -22.61
C ASN A 32 19.27 -14.24 -22.49
N GLY A 33 18.95 -14.89 -23.62
CA GLY A 33 18.69 -16.34 -23.64
C GLY A 33 17.57 -16.80 -22.71
N GLY A 34 16.51 -15.99 -22.57
CA GLY A 34 15.39 -16.26 -21.65
C GLY A 34 15.62 -15.81 -20.20
N ARG A 35 16.82 -15.35 -19.84
CA ARG A 35 17.09 -14.73 -18.54
C ARG A 35 16.81 -13.23 -18.59
N VAL A 36 16.16 -12.73 -17.55
CA VAL A 36 15.83 -11.32 -17.37
C VAL A 36 16.78 -10.74 -16.32
N GLU A 37 17.65 -9.84 -16.75
CA GLU A 37 18.58 -9.12 -15.90
C GLU A 37 18.10 -7.68 -15.71
N VAL A 38 18.24 -7.17 -14.49
CA VAL A 38 17.94 -5.77 -14.17
C VAL A 38 19.24 -5.01 -14.31
N VAL A 39 19.27 -4.00 -15.19
CA VAL A 39 20.48 -3.19 -15.44
C VAL A 39 20.89 -2.44 -14.18
N GLU A 40 19.93 -1.75 -13.58
CA GLU A 40 20.08 -1.01 -12.34
C GLU A 40 18.73 -1.03 -11.61
N PRO A 41 18.67 -1.60 -10.40
CA PRO A 41 17.48 -1.58 -9.58
C PRO A 41 17.05 -0.16 -9.24
N ILE A 42 15.73 0.06 -9.19
CA ILE A 42 15.15 1.29 -8.67
C ILE A 42 15.21 1.21 -7.14
N GLU A 43 15.91 2.16 -6.52
CA GLU A 43 15.89 2.31 -5.06
C GLU A 43 14.44 2.52 -4.57
N THR A 44 14.01 1.70 -3.62
CA THR A 44 12.70 1.84 -2.99
C THR A 44 12.70 3.09 -2.12
N PRO A 45 11.85 4.09 -2.41
CA PRO A 45 11.80 5.31 -1.62
C PRO A 45 11.12 5.03 -0.28
N TYR A 46 11.69 5.57 0.79
CA TYR A 46 11.13 5.49 2.14
C TYR A 46 11.39 6.79 2.91
N ASP A 47 10.57 7.05 3.91
CA ASP A 47 10.74 8.19 4.82
C ASP A 47 11.83 7.95 5.89
N GLU A 48 12.03 8.92 6.78
CA GLU A 48 13.01 8.83 7.87
C GLU A 48 12.78 7.64 8.83
N PHE A 49 11.57 7.07 8.85
CA PHE A 49 11.20 5.91 9.65
C PHE A 49 11.34 4.57 8.89
N GLY A 50 11.76 4.60 7.62
CA GLY A 50 11.85 3.42 6.76
C GLY A 50 10.49 2.94 6.24
N ILE A 51 9.46 3.80 6.27
CA ILE A 51 8.15 3.50 5.70
C ILE A 51 8.19 3.85 4.21
N VAL A 52 7.80 2.90 3.36
CA VAL A 52 7.82 3.08 1.91
C VAL A 52 6.90 4.23 1.47
N ASP A 53 7.47 5.19 0.74
CA ASP A 53 6.69 6.20 0.03
C ASP A 53 6.05 5.54 -1.20
N LYS A 54 4.81 5.09 -1.00
CA LYS A 54 4.04 4.40 -2.02
C LYS A 54 3.86 5.24 -3.28
N LYS A 55 3.67 6.56 -3.17
CA LYS A 55 3.44 7.41 -4.35
C LYS A 55 4.71 7.54 -5.17
N GLU A 56 5.81 7.88 -4.51
CA GLU A 56 7.10 8.02 -5.17
C GLU A 56 7.55 6.69 -5.78
N LEU A 57 7.30 5.56 -5.11
CA LEU A 57 7.57 4.22 -5.62
C LEU A 57 6.84 3.96 -6.94
N PHE A 58 5.51 4.18 -6.97
CA PHE A 58 4.74 3.98 -8.20
C PHE A 58 5.07 5.00 -9.29
N ARG A 59 5.45 6.23 -8.93
CA ARG A 59 5.92 7.22 -9.90
C ARG A 59 7.20 6.75 -10.60
N ARG A 60 8.17 6.21 -9.85
CA ARG A 60 9.41 5.65 -10.42
C ARG A 60 9.17 4.42 -11.28
N ILE A 61 8.32 3.50 -10.83
CA ILE A 61 8.02 2.25 -11.56
C ILE A 61 7.23 2.50 -12.84
N LEU A 62 6.19 3.34 -12.79
CA LEU A 62 5.43 3.67 -14.01
C LEU A 62 6.26 4.50 -14.98
N GLY A 63 7.15 5.36 -14.46
CA GLY A 63 8.06 6.16 -15.29
C GLY A 63 9.23 5.35 -15.89
N SER A 64 9.46 4.11 -15.46
CA SER A 64 10.52 3.25 -16.01
C SER A 64 10.08 2.39 -17.20
N VAL A 65 8.81 2.53 -17.61
CA VAL A 65 8.23 1.83 -18.76
C VAL A 65 7.47 2.87 -19.60
N SER A 66 7.38 2.65 -20.91
CA SER A 66 6.55 3.46 -21.80
C SER A 66 5.12 3.68 -21.25
N THR A 67 4.61 4.90 -21.38
CA THR A 67 3.27 5.29 -20.90
C THR A 67 2.14 4.51 -21.58
N ASP A 68 2.40 3.96 -22.77
CA ASP A 68 1.43 3.18 -23.55
C ASP A 68 1.44 1.69 -23.17
N PHE A 69 2.30 1.29 -22.23
CA PHE A 69 2.37 -0.09 -21.80
C PHE A 69 1.12 -0.51 -21.00
N TYR A 70 0.45 -1.55 -21.50
CA TYR A 70 -0.69 -2.14 -20.81
C TYR A 70 -0.27 -3.18 -19.76
N TRP A 71 -0.54 -2.87 -18.49
CA TRP A 71 -0.34 -3.76 -17.35
C TRP A 71 -1.47 -4.79 -17.28
N GLY A 72 -1.16 -6.04 -17.63
CA GLY A 72 -2.11 -7.14 -17.64
C GLY A 72 -2.24 -7.87 -16.30
N GLY A 73 -3.02 -8.95 -16.34
CA GLY A 73 -3.25 -9.83 -15.19
C GLY A 73 -4.45 -9.42 -14.35
N SER A 74 -4.74 -10.24 -13.34
CA SER A 74 -5.90 -10.05 -12.47
C SER A 74 -5.61 -9.03 -11.35
N TYR A 75 -6.68 -8.37 -10.87
CA TYR A 75 -6.65 -7.47 -9.71
C TYR A 75 -7.00 -8.21 -8.41
N VAL A 76 -6.47 -9.44 -8.24
CA VAL A 76 -6.88 -10.30 -7.11
C VAL A 76 -6.28 -9.78 -5.81
N GLY A 77 -7.10 -9.02 -5.09
CA GLY A 77 -6.88 -8.61 -3.70
C GLY A 77 -5.78 -7.55 -3.51
N PRO A 78 -5.65 -7.03 -2.28
CA PRO A 78 -4.57 -6.14 -1.91
C PRO A 78 -3.20 -6.83 -1.99
N HIS A 79 -2.28 -6.25 -2.76
CA HIS A 79 -0.88 -6.61 -2.79
C HIS A 79 -0.07 -5.82 -1.76
N HIS A 80 0.94 -6.44 -1.16
CA HIS A 80 1.85 -5.75 -0.26
C HIS A 80 2.92 -5.03 -1.08
N ILE A 81 3.20 -3.77 -0.74
CA ILE A 81 4.34 -3.04 -1.32
C ILE A 81 5.67 -3.44 -0.67
N MET A 82 5.59 -4.18 0.44
CA MET A 82 6.72 -4.73 1.19
C MET A 82 7.07 -6.15 0.71
N TRP A 83 8.35 -6.49 0.84
CA TRP A 83 9.01 -7.71 0.35
C TRP A 83 8.60 -9.03 0.98
N PRO A 84 9.20 -10.17 0.54
CA PRO A 84 8.75 -11.49 0.92
C PRO A 84 8.47 -11.60 2.41
N ARG A 85 7.45 -12.40 2.71
CA ARG A 85 7.00 -12.66 4.07
C ARG A 85 8.15 -13.03 5.03
N ALA A 86 9.18 -13.70 4.51
CA ALA A 86 10.36 -14.12 5.27
C ALA A 86 11.08 -12.93 5.91
N ASP A 87 11.18 -11.79 5.23
CA ASP A 87 11.84 -10.59 5.73
C ASP A 87 11.10 -9.99 6.93
N TYR A 88 9.82 -10.32 7.10
CA TYR A 88 8.97 -9.91 8.22
C TYR A 88 8.56 -11.09 9.10
N ALA A 89 9.36 -12.16 9.10
CA ALA A 89 9.24 -13.22 10.07
C ALA A 89 9.60 -12.66 11.45
N GLY A 90 8.62 -12.51 12.33
CA GLY A 90 8.92 -11.97 13.65
C GLY A 90 9.74 -12.93 14.49
N GLU A 91 10.71 -12.36 15.18
CA GLU A 91 11.61 -13.02 16.11
C GLU A 91 11.10 -12.92 17.55
N GLY A 92 11.56 -13.80 18.44
CA GLY A 92 11.20 -13.81 19.86
C GLY A 92 9.87 -14.51 20.23
N LEU A 93 9.40 -14.27 21.46
CA LEU A 93 8.21 -14.90 22.06
C LEU A 93 7.06 -13.89 22.26
N GLY A 94 5.83 -14.38 22.36
CA GLY A 94 4.66 -13.57 22.72
C GLY A 94 4.09 -12.70 21.59
N ALA A 95 3.39 -11.62 21.96
CA ALA A 95 2.65 -10.77 21.03
C ALA A 95 3.57 -9.98 20.07
N ARG A 96 4.77 -9.59 20.52
CA ARG A 96 5.76 -8.82 19.72
C ARG A 96 6.22 -9.58 18.47
N ARG A 97 6.28 -10.92 18.54
CA ARG A 97 6.58 -11.79 17.38
C ARG A 97 5.62 -11.59 16.19
N LYS A 98 4.39 -11.11 16.43
CA LYS A 98 3.40 -10.91 15.35
C LYS A 98 3.48 -9.51 14.74
N ILE A 99 4.22 -8.58 15.35
CA ILE A 99 4.24 -7.17 14.96
C ILE A 99 4.73 -6.98 13.52
N PRO A 100 5.85 -7.59 13.05
CA PRO A 100 6.30 -7.36 11.68
C PRO A 100 5.27 -7.78 10.63
N MET A 101 4.55 -8.88 10.90
CA MET A 101 3.49 -9.33 10.00
C MET A 101 2.25 -8.44 10.04
N LYS A 102 1.89 -7.91 11.20
CA LYS A 102 0.78 -6.96 11.36
C LYS A 102 1.09 -5.65 10.63
N PHE A 103 2.30 -5.11 10.85
CA PHE A 103 2.84 -3.96 10.14
C PHE A 103 2.77 -4.16 8.63
N ARG A 104 3.37 -5.25 8.10
CA ARG A 104 3.33 -5.58 6.68
C ARG A 104 1.90 -5.67 6.11
N SER A 105 0.92 -5.99 6.94
CA SER A 105 -0.49 -6.16 6.55
C SER A 105 -1.35 -4.90 6.72
N SER A 106 -0.79 -3.78 7.19
CA SER A 106 -1.47 -2.48 7.24
C SER A 106 -2.03 -2.09 5.87
N GLN A 107 -3.17 -1.40 5.84
CA GLN A 107 -3.85 -1.06 4.59
C GLN A 107 -3.07 -0.01 3.79
N SER A 108 -2.45 0.94 4.47
CA SER A 108 -1.58 1.96 3.87
C SER A 108 -0.39 1.37 3.10
N LEU A 109 0.11 0.21 3.54
CA LEU A 109 1.22 -0.55 2.96
C LEU A 109 0.79 -1.60 1.92
N ARG A 110 -0.46 -1.48 1.45
CA ARG A 110 -1.01 -2.33 0.41
C ARG A 110 -1.63 -1.51 -0.70
N VAL A 111 -1.75 -2.15 -1.85
CA VAL A 111 -2.29 -1.54 -3.07
C VAL A 111 -2.98 -2.60 -3.92
N ILE A 112 -4.05 -2.22 -4.60
CA ILE A 112 -4.72 -3.06 -5.60
C ILE A 112 -4.16 -2.66 -6.97
N ILE A 113 -3.41 -3.56 -7.61
CA ILE A 113 -2.75 -3.35 -8.90
C ILE A 113 -2.89 -4.60 -9.78
N PRO A 114 -2.72 -4.47 -11.11
CA PRO A 114 -2.60 -5.64 -11.98
C PRO A 114 -1.44 -6.52 -11.55
N ARG A 115 -1.61 -7.84 -11.67
CA ARG A 115 -0.57 -8.81 -11.30
C ARG A 115 0.75 -8.59 -12.05
N ASP A 116 0.71 -8.12 -13.29
CA ASP A 116 1.93 -7.85 -14.06
C ASP A 116 2.72 -6.67 -13.46
N LEU A 117 2.02 -5.60 -13.03
CA LEU A 117 2.66 -4.46 -12.36
C LEU A 117 3.23 -4.88 -11.00
N HIS A 118 2.53 -5.71 -10.25
CA HIS A 118 3.03 -6.27 -8.99
C HIS A 118 4.33 -7.05 -9.20
N ASP A 119 4.37 -7.93 -10.18
CA ASP A 119 5.56 -8.75 -10.42
C ASP A 119 6.73 -7.94 -10.98
N TYR A 120 6.44 -6.89 -11.76
CA TYR A 120 7.47 -5.94 -12.18
C TYR A 120 8.02 -5.12 -11.02
N LEU A 121 7.16 -4.59 -10.14
CA LEU A 121 7.54 -3.91 -8.91
C LEU A 121 8.54 -4.76 -8.11
N HIS A 122 8.23 -6.03 -7.88
CA HIS A 122 9.11 -6.97 -7.18
C HIS A 122 10.41 -7.31 -7.91
N LYS A 123 10.45 -7.17 -9.24
CA LYS A 123 11.63 -7.48 -10.04
C LYS A 123 12.59 -6.30 -10.10
N ILE A 124 12.07 -5.09 -10.22
CA ILE A 124 12.85 -3.90 -10.60
C ILE A 124 13.33 -3.07 -9.41
N THR A 125 12.81 -3.31 -8.21
CA THR A 125 13.17 -2.52 -7.02
C THR A 125 13.88 -3.34 -5.96
N GLU A 126 14.59 -2.65 -5.08
CA GLU A 126 15.35 -3.26 -3.99
C GLU A 126 14.57 -3.33 -2.67
N PRO A 127 14.94 -4.27 -1.77
CA PRO A 127 14.73 -4.16 -0.32
C PRO A 127 14.62 -2.76 0.28
N PRO A 128 13.41 -2.27 0.70
CA PRO A 128 13.41 -1.18 1.63
C PRO A 128 14.08 -1.70 2.89
N LYS A 129 14.83 -0.82 3.53
CA LYS A 129 15.38 -1.09 4.84
C LYS A 129 14.24 -1.42 5.80
N GLN A 130 14.33 -2.56 6.46
CA GLN A 130 13.33 -2.96 7.43
C GLN A 130 13.30 -1.97 8.61
N PRO A 131 12.15 -1.37 8.97
CA PRO A 131 12.04 -0.53 10.15
C PRO A 131 12.34 -1.30 11.44
N GLY A 132 12.73 -0.58 12.49
CA GLY A 132 12.86 -1.15 13.83
C GLY A 132 11.51 -1.68 14.35
N ILE A 133 11.55 -2.66 15.25
CA ILE A 133 10.33 -3.30 15.79
C ILE A 133 9.38 -2.29 16.45
N ASP A 134 9.92 -1.27 17.11
CA ASP A 134 9.12 -0.23 17.78
C ASP A 134 8.43 0.67 16.75
N THR A 135 9.13 1.05 15.68
CA THR A 135 8.54 1.77 14.54
C THR A 135 7.41 0.98 13.90
N MET A 136 7.60 -0.33 13.68
CA MET A 136 6.56 -1.20 13.13
C MET A 136 5.33 -1.30 14.04
N GLU A 137 5.55 -1.43 15.35
CA GLU A 137 4.47 -1.50 16.34
C GLU A 137 3.68 -0.19 16.37
N GLN A 138 4.38 0.94 16.43
CA GLN A 138 3.80 2.27 16.44
C GLN A 138 3.02 2.55 15.16
N TYR A 139 3.58 2.23 13.99
CA TYR A 139 2.89 2.36 12.70
C TYR A 139 1.62 1.52 12.64
N TYR A 140 1.68 0.27 13.12
CA TYR A 140 0.51 -0.58 13.19
C TYR A 140 -0.56 0.00 14.13
N GLN A 141 -0.17 0.54 15.28
CA GLN A 141 -1.09 1.20 16.21
C GLN A 141 -1.75 2.43 15.57
N GLU A 142 -0.98 3.29 14.90
CA GLU A 142 -1.51 4.44 14.16
C GLU A 142 -2.50 4.01 13.08
N GLN A 143 -2.23 2.93 12.34
CA GLN A 143 -3.17 2.39 11.37
C GLN A 143 -4.48 1.92 12.03
N GLN A 144 -4.42 1.31 13.22
CA GLN A 144 -5.62 0.92 13.96
C GLN A 144 -6.41 2.14 14.43
N THR A 145 -5.72 3.19 14.89
CA THR A 145 -6.36 4.45 15.28
C THR A 145 -7.06 5.11 14.08
N VAL A 146 -6.39 5.19 12.92
CA VAL A 146 -6.99 5.68 11.68
C VAL A 146 -8.26 4.91 11.33
N LEU A 147 -8.23 3.57 11.40
CA LEU A 147 -9.38 2.73 11.13
C LEU A 147 -10.53 3.01 12.11
N HIS A 148 -10.21 3.13 13.39
CA HIS A 148 -11.18 3.41 14.44
C HIS A 148 -11.86 4.78 14.22
N LEU A 149 -11.07 5.83 14.00
CA LEU A 149 -11.60 7.17 13.72
C LEU A 149 -12.44 7.18 12.44
N TYR A 150 -12.02 6.44 11.41
CA TYR A 150 -12.78 6.31 10.17
C TYR A 150 -14.15 5.66 10.41
N ASP A 151 -14.20 4.62 11.24
CA ASP A 151 -15.44 3.94 11.63
C ASP A 151 -16.39 4.87 12.41
N ILE A 152 -15.87 5.78 13.24
CA ILE A 152 -16.66 6.81 13.92
C ILE A 152 -17.30 7.77 12.90
N VAL A 153 -16.51 8.35 12.00
CA VAL A 153 -17.01 9.38 11.06
C VAL A 153 -17.88 8.81 9.93
N ARG A 154 -17.85 7.49 9.72
CA ARG A 154 -18.75 6.77 8.80
C ARG A 154 -19.90 6.06 9.49
N TYR A 155 -20.02 6.14 10.83
CA TYR A 155 -20.89 5.28 11.62
C TYR A 155 -22.28 5.13 10.99
N HIS A 156 -22.52 3.92 10.50
CA HIS A 156 -23.69 3.59 9.70
C HIS A 156 -24.93 3.33 10.56
N GLY A 157 -24.79 3.04 11.86
CA GLY A 157 -25.92 2.81 12.76
C GLY A 157 -26.86 4.01 12.95
N LEU A 158 -26.48 5.19 12.42
CA LEU A 158 -27.36 6.36 12.35
C LEU A 158 -28.33 6.33 11.16
N SER A 159 -28.13 5.45 10.17
CA SER A 159 -29.00 5.38 8.98
C SER A 159 -30.44 5.05 9.35
N ASP A 160 -30.61 4.22 10.37
CA ASP A 160 -31.90 3.65 10.76
C ASP A 160 -32.65 4.54 11.77
N LEU A 161 -32.03 5.65 12.19
CA LEU A 161 -32.62 6.61 13.11
C LEU A 161 -33.40 7.69 12.35
N SER A 162 -34.62 7.96 12.81
CA SER A 162 -35.51 9.03 12.31
C SER A 162 -35.10 10.43 12.80
N ILE A 163 -33.81 10.76 12.72
CA ILE A 163 -33.26 12.09 13.03
C ILE A 163 -32.77 12.77 11.75
N SER A 164 -32.69 14.11 11.76
CA SER A 164 -32.17 14.88 10.62
C SER A 164 -30.71 14.52 10.31
N GLU A 165 -30.30 14.64 9.04
CA GLU A 165 -28.90 14.43 8.66
C GLU A 165 -27.95 15.36 9.42
N GLN A 166 -28.36 16.60 9.67
CA GLN A 166 -27.61 17.54 10.50
C GLN A 166 -27.34 16.99 11.92
N ASN A 167 -28.34 16.38 12.56
CA ASN A 167 -28.16 15.77 13.88
C ASN A 167 -27.23 14.54 13.83
N LYS A 168 -27.27 13.77 12.73
CA LYS A 168 -26.34 12.64 12.52
C LYS A 168 -24.89 13.13 12.36
N GLU A 169 -24.69 14.22 11.64
CA GLU A 169 -23.37 14.83 11.47
C GLU A 169 -22.84 15.41 12.78
N GLN A 170 -23.66 16.13 13.53
CA GLN A 170 -23.30 16.64 14.86
C GLN A 170 -22.92 15.50 15.82
N TYR A 171 -23.65 14.38 15.80
CA TYR A 171 -23.29 13.20 16.58
C TYR A 171 -21.90 12.67 16.19
N ARG A 172 -21.61 12.50 14.90
CA ARG A 172 -20.31 12.01 14.41
C ARG A 172 -19.18 12.94 14.81
N LEU A 173 -19.40 14.25 14.70
CA LEU A 173 -18.43 15.27 15.08
C LEU A 173 -18.15 15.23 16.59
N HIS A 174 -19.19 15.20 17.42
CA HIS A 174 -19.03 15.10 18.87
C HIS A 174 -18.26 13.84 19.27
N ARG A 175 -18.62 12.68 18.70
CA ARG A 175 -17.91 11.42 18.94
C ARG A 175 -16.46 11.44 18.47
N LEU A 176 -16.18 12.11 17.35
CA LEU A 176 -14.82 12.32 16.86
C LEU A 176 -14.01 13.13 17.89
N HIS A 177 -14.50 14.27 18.35
CA HIS A 177 -13.79 15.11 19.34
C HIS A 177 -13.55 14.38 20.65
N ASP A 178 -14.54 13.64 21.16
CA ASP A 178 -14.40 12.81 22.35
C ASP A 178 -13.25 11.81 22.21
N GLU A 179 -13.12 11.19 21.04
CA GLU A 179 -12.09 10.18 20.79
C GLU A 179 -10.71 10.83 20.56
N LEU A 180 -10.65 11.95 19.84
CA LEU A 180 -9.41 12.74 19.67
C LEU A 180 -8.84 13.20 21.02
N GLY A 181 -9.69 13.45 22.02
CA GLY A 181 -9.28 13.76 23.38
C GLY A 181 -8.67 12.60 24.18
N ARG A 182 -8.81 11.35 23.71
CA ARG A 182 -8.34 10.13 24.40
C ARG A 182 -7.14 9.47 23.73
N ILE A 183 -6.99 9.62 22.41
CA ILE A 183 -5.88 9.02 21.67
C ILE A 183 -4.57 9.80 21.88
N LYS A 184 -3.45 9.11 21.66
CA LYS A 184 -2.12 9.71 21.63
C LYS A 184 -1.82 10.21 20.22
N ASP A 185 -0.95 11.21 20.13
CA ASP A 185 -0.43 11.69 18.84
C ASP A 185 0.38 10.61 18.12
N GLY A 186 0.36 10.67 16.79
CA GLY A 186 1.21 9.85 15.95
C GLY A 186 2.68 10.20 16.15
N GLN A 187 3.54 9.20 15.99
CA GLN A 187 4.99 9.30 16.15
C GLN A 187 5.75 8.94 14.87
N VAL A 188 5.10 8.21 13.95
CA VAL A 188 5.75 7.74 12.70
C VAL A 188 5.02 8.23 11.44
N GLY A 189 4.21 9.28 11.58
CA GLY A 189 3.68 10.05 10.45
C GLY A 189 2.48 9.46 9.71
N LEU A 190 1.86 8.36 10.19
CA LEU A 190 0.66 7.82 9.56
C LEU A 190 -0.62 8.49 10.09
N LEU A 191 -0.73 8.64 11.41
CA LEU A 191 -1.86 9.32 12.04
C LEU A 191 -1.69 10.84 11.89
N PRO A 192 -2.64 11.56 11.25
CA PRO A 192 -2.59 13.02 11.21
C PRO A 192 -2.66 13.62 12.60
N ASP A 193 -2.09 14.81 12.75
CA ASP A 193 -2.15 15.56 14.00
C ASP A 193 -3.60 15.72 14.51
N ARG A 194 -3.81 15.50 15.80
CA ARG A 194 -5.15 15.50 16.39
C ARG A 194 -5.78 16.88 16.42
N GLU A 195 -5.00 17.94 16.59
CA GLU A 195 -5.49 19.32 16.58
C GLU A 195 -5.90 19.71 15.16
N LEU A 196 -5.11 19.28 14.16
CA LEU A 196 -5.46 19.41 12.75
C LEU A 196 -6.79 18.69 12.46
N LEU A 197 -6.94 17.43 12.87
CA LEU A 197 -8.19 16.69 12.69
C LEU A 197 -9.39 17.34 13.40
N ALA A 198 -9.17 17.92 14.58
CA ALA A 198 -10.21 18.64 15.33
C ALA A 198 -10.61 19.98 14.69
N SER A 199 -9.72 20.57 13.87
CA SER A 199 -9.97 21.85 13.19
C SER A 199 -10.67 21.71 11.83
N MET A 200 -10.69 20.50 11.27
CA MET A 200 -11.25 20.21 9.94
C MET A 200 -12.78 20.06 9.99
N GLU A 201 -13.43 20.37 8.86
CA GLU A 201 -14.83 20.04 8.68
C GLU A 201 -15.03 18.51 8.60
N LEU A 202 -16.17 18.00 9.05
CA LEU A 202 -16.42 16.55 9.13
C LEU A 202 -16.21 15.83 7.78
N ASN A 203 -16.56 16.48 6.67
CA ASN A 203 -16.34 15.92 5.34
C ASN A 203 -14.84 15.81 4.99
N GLU A 204 -14.03 16.79 5.37
CA GLU A 204 -12.58 16.80 5.17
C GLU A 204 -11.91 15.73 6.02
N VAL A 205 -12.31 15.60 7.29
CA VAL A 205 -11.86 14.50 8.17
C VAL A 205 -12.20 13.16 7.54
N ARG A 206 -13.44 12.99 7.06
CA ARG A 206 -13.89 11.74 6.44
C ARG A 206 -13.06 11.40 5.21
N GLN A 207 -12.74 12.37 4.36
CA GLN A 207 -11.90 12.15 3.18
C GLN A 207 -10.46 11.79 3.57
N THR A 208 -9.88 12.51 4.53
CA THR A 208 -8.53 12.28 5.06
C THR A 208 -8.40 10.88 5.66
N LEU A 209 -9.32 10.51 6.57
CA LEU A 209 -9.31 9.18 7.20
C LEU A 209 -9.63 8.07 6.20
N ARG A 210 -10.56 8.28 5.26
CA ARG A 210 -10.85 7.31 4.19
C ARG A 210 -9.62 6.98 3.37
N ARG A 211 -8.81 7.99 3.03
CA ARG A 211 -7.56 7.83 2.27
C ARG A 211 -6.57 6.92 3.00
N LEU A 212 -6.43 7.11 4.31
CA LEU A 212 -5.50 6.34 5.15
C LEU A 212 -6.03 4.96 5.57
N ALA A 213 -7.36 4.80 5.62
CA ALA A 213 -8.07 3.58 6.01
C ALA A 213 -8.40 2.63 4.85
N ARG A 214 -8.16 3.03 3.60
CA ARG A 214 -8.44 2.18 2.43
C ARG A 214 -7.17 1.67 1.78
N VAL A 215 -7.28 0.49 1.19
CA VAL A 215 -6.30 0.04 0.20
C VAL A 215 -6.59 0.79 -1.10
N GLN A 216 -5.65 1.62 -1.54
CA GLN A 216 -5.78 2.35 -2.80
C GLN A 216 -5.62 1.40 -4.01
N GLY A 217 -6.34 1.71 -5.09
CA GLY A 217 -6.23 0.99 -6.35
C GLY A 217 -5.48 1.83 -7.39
N LEU A 218 -4.73 1.17 -8.24
CA LEU A 218 -4.02 1.76 -9.38
C LEU A 218 -4.23 0.84 -10.59
N SER A 219 -4.73 1.39 -11.69
CA SER A 219 -5.08 0.66 -12.91
C SER A 219 -4.44 1.30 -14.15
N ASN A 220 -4.70 0.73 -15.33
CA ASN A 220 -4.29 1.34 -16.61
C ASN A 220 -5.13 2.58 -16.99
N ASP A 221 -6.23 2.86 -16.28
CA ASP A 221 -7.08 4.03 -16.58
C ASP A 221 -6.38 5.32 -16.12
N PRO A 222 -6.13 6.30 -17.01
CA PRO A 222 -5.48 7.56 -16.65
C PRO A 222 -6.18 8.31 -15.51
N ALA A 223 -7.52 8.29 -15.44
CA ALA A 223 -8.26 8.94 -14.36
C ALA A 223 -8.03 8.23 -13.01
N CYS A 224 -7.88 6.90 -13.04
CA CYS A 224 -7.55 6.13 -11.85
C CYS A 224 -6.11 6.41 -11.38
N GLN A 225 -5.15 6.53 -12.31
CA GLN A 225 -3.77 6.90 -11.99
C GLN A 225 -3.69 8.31 -11.43
N GLU A 226 -4.39 9.26 -12.05
CA GLU A 226 -4.47 10.63 -11.57
C GLU A 226 -5.07 10.71 -10.16
N ALA A 227 -6.16 9.99 -9.89
CA ALA A 227 -6.73 9.90 -8.54
C ALA A 227 -5.74 9.31 -7.53
N PHE A 228 -5.01 8.25 -7.90
CA PHE A 228 -3.98 7.64 -7.05
C PHE A 228 -2.89 8.65 -6.65
N PHE A 229 -2.42 9.48 -7.59
CA PHE A 229 -1.36 10.47 -7.32
C PHE A 229 -1.87 11.76 -6.67
N ARG A 230 -3.14 12.15 -6.87
CA ARG A 230 -3.76 13.31 -6.21
C ARG A 230 -4.11 13.04 -4.73
N GLU A 231 -4.46 11.80 -4.38
CA GLU A 231 -4.87 11.43 -3.03
C GLU A 231 -3.69 11.27 -2.05
N GLY A 232 -2.92 12.31 -1.75
CA GLY A 232 -1.87 12.25 -0.71
C GLY A 232 -1.36 13.63 -0.41
#